data_AF-A0A9X7A0P2-F1
#
_entry.id   AF-A0A9X7A0P2-F1
#
_cell.length_a   1.000
_cell.length_b   1.000
_cell.length_c   1.000
_cell.angle_alpha   90.00
_cell.angle_beta   90.00
_cell.angle_gamma   90.00
#
_symmetry.space_group_name_H-M   'P 1'
#
loop_
_entity.id
_entity.type
_entity.pdbx_description
1 polymer ?
#
loop_
_entity_poly.entity_id
_entity_poly.type
_entity_poly.pdbx_seq_one_letter_code
_entity_poly.pdbx_strand_id
1 'polypeptide(L)'
;MFFYPLEMHNSSFVMTNFIKEKLATGYDAKGNAIPFYQTRPTDMPQGSMFSTGIDVANFMIAQLNDGKFKNNQILQKETVEDMQKTKFALHP
;
A
#
# COMPACT_ATOMS: atom_id res chain seq x y z
N MET A 1 4.14 -5.10 -11.09
CA MET A 1 4.91 -4.12 -11.89
C MET A 1 5.17 -2.81 -11.13
N PHE A 2 4.30 -2.36 -10.22
CA PHE A 2 4.48 -1.13 -9.42
C PHE A 2 5.44 -1.23 -8.22
N PHE A 3 5.51 -2.38 -7.54
CA PHE A 3 6.30 -2.52 -6.30
C PHE A 3 7.82 -2.45 -6.48
N TYR A 4 8.34 -3.03 -7.56
CA TYR A 4 9.79 -3.11 -7.78
C TYR A 4 10.51 -1.75 -7.85
N PRO A 5 10.05 -0.75 -8.64
CA PRO A 5 10.75 0.53 -8.72
C PRO A 5 10.69 1.36 -7.41
N LEU A 6 9.81 0.99 -6.47
CA LEU A 6 9.70 1.56 -5.13
C LEU A 6 10.34 0.70 -4.04
N GLU A 7 11.04 -0.38 -4.41
CA GLU A 7 11.64 -1.35 -3.48
C GLU A 7 10.65 -1.94 -2.46
N MET A 8 9.38 -2.08 -2.85
CA MET A 8 8.30 -2.65 -2.03
C MET A 8 8.30 -4.18 -2.10
N HIS A 9 9.42 -4.81 -1.74
CA HIS A 9 9.63 -6.25 -1.90
C HIS A 9 8.83 -7.13 -0.93
N ASN A 10 8.19 -6.53 0.08
CA ASN A 10 7.36 -7.22 1.05
C ASN A 10 5.86 -6.94 0.84
N SER A 11 5.51 -6.46 -0.35
CA SER A 11 4.14 -6.10 -0.71
C SER A 11 3.54 -7.04 -1.75
N SER A 12 2.26 -7.37 -1.59
CA SER A 12 1.53 -8.25 -2.50
C SER A 12 0.02 -8.04 -2.37
N PHE A 13 -0.69 -8.18 -3.48
CA PHE A 13 -2.16 -8.30 -3.49
C PHE A 13 -2.64 -9.74 -3.31
N VAL A 14 -1.74 -10.71 -3.44
CA VAL A 14 -2.03 -12.14 -3.28
C VAL A 14 -1.41 -12.62 -1.97
N MET A 15 -2.18 -13.38 -1.19
CA MET A 15 -1.67 -14.10 -0.01
C MET A 15 -0.78 -15.26 -0.46
N THR A 16 0.52 -14.99 -0.60
CA THR A 16 1.54 -16.02 -0.84
C THR A 16 2.01 -16.62 0.48
N ASN A 17 2.70 -17.76 0.44
CA ASN A 17 3.32 -18.34 1.64
C ASN A 17 4.28 -17.34 2.33
N PHE A 18 5.05 -16.60 1.53
CA PHE A 18 5.96 -15.56 2.03
C PHE A 18 5.23 -14.45 2.82
N ILE A 19 4.07 -13.99 2.32
CA ILE A 19 3.26 -13.00 3.04
C ILE A 19 2.65 -13.62 4.30
N LYS A 20 2.14 -14.85 4.20
CA LYS A 20 1.52 -15.57 5.31
C LYS A 20 2.48 -15.76 6.50
N GLU A 21 3.75 -16.06 6.23
CA GLU A 21 4.79 -16.23 7.25
C GLU A 21 5.13 -14.94 8.00
N LYS A 22 4.92 -13.78 7.37
CA LYS A 22 5.22 -12.45 7.93
C LYS A 22 3.97 -11.68 8.37
N LEU A 23 2.80 -12.29 8.26
CA LEU A 23 1.53 -11.63 8.51
C LEU A 23 1.40 -11.30 10.00
N ALA A 24 1.05 -10.05 10.30
CA ALA A 24 0.76 -9.64 11.66
C ALA A 24 -0.45 -10.43 12.21
N THR A 25 -0.38 -10.81 13.49
CA THR A 25 -1.52 -11.42 14.18
C THR A 25 -2.54 -10.33 14.52
N GLY A 26 -3.76 -10.45 14.01
CA GLY A 26 -4.87 -9.59 14.41
C GLY A 26 -5.41 -10.02 15.77
N TYR A 27 -5.88 -9.07 16.57
CA TYR A 27 -6.48 -9.32 17.87
C TYR A 27 -7.86 -8.64 17.96
N ASP A 28 -8.80 -9.29 18.62
CA ASP A 28 -10.10 -8.69 18.93
C ASP A 28 -9.98 -7.68 20.10
N ALA A 29 -11.09 -7.01 20.43
CA ALA A 29 -11.13 -6.04 21.54
C ALA A 29 -10.86 -6.66 22.93
N LYS A 30 -10.90 -7.99 23.05
CA LYS A 30 -10.61 -8.74 24.28
C LYS A 30 -9.17 -9.27 24.30
N GLY A 31 -8.38 -9.02 23.24
CA GLY A 31 -7.01 -9.51 23.10
C GLY A 31 -6.88 -10.96 22.64
N ASN A 32 -7.96 -11.58 22.14
CA ASN A 32 -7.87 -12.91 21.55
C ASN A 32 -7.31 -12.83 20.14
N ALA A 33 -6.36 -13.72 19.81
CA ALA A 33 -5.83 -13.83 18.46
C ALA A 33 -6.94 -14.23 17.49
N ILE A 34 -7.09 -13.46 16.42
CA ILE A 34 -8.01 -13.75 15.33
C ILE A 34 -7.35 -14.81 14.45
N PRO A 35 -7.99 -15.99 14.24
CA PRO A 35 -7.46 -17.00 13.34
C PRO A 35 -7.26 -16.44 11.94
N PHE A 36 -6.25 -16.93 11.24
CA PHE A 36 -6.03 -16.56 9.85
C PHE A 36 -7.28 -16.81 9.01
N TYR A 37 -7.67 -15.80 8.22
CA TYR A 37 -8.75 -15.88 7.25
C TYR A 37 -8.34 -15.13 5.98
N GLN A 38 -9.03 -15.41 4.88
CA GLN A 38 -8.79 -14.77 3.60
C GLN A 38 -10.11 -14.28 3.01
N THR A 39 -10.13 -13.02 2.56
CA THR A 39 -11.28 -12.44 1.88
C THR A 39 -11.40 -12.99 0.46
N ARG A 40 -12.63 -13.18 -0.04
CA ARG A 40 -12.90 -13.58 -1.43
C ARG A 40 -13.86 -12.58 -2.08
N PRO A 41 -13.54 -12.00 -3.25
CA PRO A 41 -12.30 -12.19 -4.00
C PRO A 41 -11.10 -11.49 -3.32
N THR A 42 -9.90 -11.97 -3.63
CA THR A 42 -8.68 -11.74 -2.83
C THR A 42 -7.92 -10.49 -3.19
N ASP A 43 -8.09 -9.97 -4.40
CA ASP A 43 -7.22 -9.01 -5.09
C ASP A 43 -8.01 -7.80 -5.60
N MET A 44 -8.94 -7.31 -4.79
CA MET A 44 -9.76 -6.15 -5.14
C MET A 44 -8.95 -4.84 -5.07
N PRO A 45 -9.16 -3.91 -6.03
CA PRO A 45 -8.41 -2.66 -6.08
C PRO A 45 -8.75 -1.70 -4.93
N GLN A 46 -9.96 -1.80 -4.35
CA GLN A 46 -10.36 -0.97 -3.20
C GLN A 46 -9.68 -1.37 -1.87
N GLY A 47 -8.94 -2.48 -1.84
CA GLY A 47 -8.29 -2.99 -0.64
C GLY A 47 -7.96 -4.48 -0.78
N SER A 48 -6.80 -4.89 -0.30
CA SER A 48 -6.28 -6.28 -0.30
C SER A 48 -4.75 -6.31 -0.19
N MET A 49 -4.08 -5.17 -0.40
CA MET A 49 -2.63 -5.10 -0.37
C MET A 49 -2.09 -5.42 1.04
N PHE A 50 -1.32 -6.49 1.13
CA PHE A 50 -0.42 -6.73 2.24
C PHE A 50 0.86 -5.94 1.99
N SER A 51 1.37 -5.26 3.02
CA SER A 51 2.57 -4.43 2.91
C SER A 51 3.22 -4.25 4.29
N THR A 52 4.40 -3.64 4.31
CA THR A 52 5.09 -3.25 5.54
C THR A 52 5.13 -1.73 5.66
N GLY A 53 5.42 -1.22 6.86
CA GLY A 53 5.60 0.22 7.05
C GLY A 53 6.69 0.81 6.17
N ILE A 54 7.79 0.06 5.94
CA ILE A 54 8.91 0.49 5.08
C ILE A 54 8.46 0.57 3.62
N ASP A 55 7.78 -0.47 3.12
CA ASP A 55 7.28 -0.50 1.75
C ASP A 55 6.31 0.67 1.48
N VAL A 56 5.37 0.92 2.39
CA VAL A 56 4.45 2.07 2.27
C VAL A 56 5.18 3.40 2.38
N ALA A 57 6.19 3.52 3.26
CA ALA A 57 6.99 4.72 3.38
C ALA A 57 7.73 5.06 2.08
N ASN A 58 8.25 4.06 1.35
CA ASN A 58 8.88 4.29 0.05
C ASN A 58 7.91 4.88 -0.97
N PHE A 59 6.67 4.39 -1.02
CA PHE A 59 5.61 4.99 -1.84
C PHE A 59 5.31 6.44 -1.40
N MET A 60 5.21 6.70 -0.09
CA MET A 60 4.99 8.05 0.43
C MET A 60 6.14 9.01 0.08
N ILE A 61 7.39 8.55 0.15
CA ILE A 61 8.55 9.34 -0.28
C ILE A 61 8.43 9.72 -1.76
N ALA A 62 7.97 8.80 -2.62
CA ALA A 62 7.71 9.13 -4.02
C ALA A 62 6.64 10.22 -4.20
N GLN A 63 5.57 10.16 -3.42
CA GLN A 63 4.51 11.17 -3.43
C GLN A 63 5.01 12.54 -2.94
N LEU A 64 5.88 12.57 -1.94
CA LEU A 64 6.44 13.81 -1.38
C LEU A 64 7.53 14.44 -2.27
N ASN A 65 8.18 13.64 -3.12
CA ASN A 65 9.27 14.06 -3.99
C ASN A 65 8.85 14.18 -5.46
N ASP A 66 7.69 14.76 -5.73
CA ASP A 66 7.21 15.01 -7.11
C ASP A 66 7.19 13.75 -8.00
N GLY A 67 6.85 12.60 -7.41
CA GLY A 67 6.81 11.31 -8.09
C GLY A 67 8.14 10.58 -8.17
N LYS A 68 9.20 11.06 -7.51
CA LYS A 68 10.54 10.44 -7.53
C LYS A 68 10.83 9.61 -6.29
N PHE A 69 11.31 8.39 -6.51
CA PHE A 69 11.92 7.58 -5.47
C PHE A 69 13.38 7.33 -5.84
N LYS A 70 14.31 7.79 -4.99
CA LYS A 70 15.75 7.83 -5.29
C LYS A 70 16.00 8.51 -6.65
N ASN A 71 16.62 7.80 -7.59
CA ASN A 71 16.95 8.31 -8.93
C ASN A 71 15.88 7.96 -9.99
N ASN A 72 14.75 7.37 -9.59
CA ASN A 72 13.72 6.90 -10.51
C ASN A 72 12.50 7.82 -10.49
N GLN A 73 12.03 8.23 -11.67
CA GLN A 73 10.72 8.88 -11.84
C GLN A 73 9.64 7.80 -11.91
N ILE A 74 8.81 7.69 -10.87
CA ILE A 74 7.74 6.70 -10.76
C ILE A 74 6.44 7.20 -11.39
N LEU A 75 6.11 8.46 -11.11
CA LEU A 75 4.95 9.20 -11.66
C LEU A 75 5.44 10.55 -12.15
N GLN A 76 4.83 11.16 -13.17
CA GLN A 76 5.20 12.52 -13.56
C GLN A 76 4.86 13.52 -12.45
N LYS A 77 5.64 14.59 -12.35
CA LYS A 77 5.44 15.64 -11.34
C LYS A 77 4.02 16.20 -11.40
N GLU A 78 3.56 16.54 -12.59
CA GLU A 78 2.24 17.13 -12.83
C GLU A 78 1.12 16.15 -12.44
N THR A 79 1.34 14.84 -12.59
CA THR A 79 0.40 13.81 -12.15
C THR A 79 0.29 13.76 -10.63
N VAL A 80 1.41 13.80 -9.92
CA VAL A 80 1.41 13.79 -8.44
C VAL A 80 0.78 15.05 -7.88
N GLU A 81 1.12 16.21 -8.45
CA GLU A 81 0.47 17.47 -8.10
C GLU A 81 -1.04 17.42 -8.34
N ASP A 82 -1.49 16.81 -9.44
CA ASP A 82 -2.92 16.68 -9.71
C ASP A 82 -3.64 15.74 -8.73
N MET A 83 -3.00 14.62 -8.36
CA MET A 83 -3.52 13.66 -7.37
C MET A 83 -3.71 14.28 -5.99
N GLN A 84 -2.85 15.23 -5.61
CA GLN A 84 -2.87 15.87 -4.29
C GLN A 84 -3.80 17.10 -4.22
N LYS A 85 -4.33 17.57 -5.36
CA LYS A 85 -5.31 18.66 -5.38
C LYS A 85 -6.66 18.19 -4.84
N THR A 86 -7.29 19.03 -4.02
CA THR A 86 -8.69 18.83 -3.62
C THR A 86 -9.60 18.87 -4.85
N LYS A 87 -10.29 17.75 -5.14
CA LYS A 87 -11.23 17.63 -6.28
C LYS A 87 -12.70 17.76 -5.87
N PHE A 88 -12.99 17.52 -4.60
CA PHE A 88 -14.33 17.63 -4.02
C PHE A 88 -14.22 18.40 -2.72
N ALA A 89 -14.99 19.48 -2.60
CA ALA A 89 -15.22 20.16 -1.33
C ALA A 89 -16.66 19.86 -0.89
N LEU A 90 -16.89 19.78 0.42
CA LEU A 90 -18.25 19.69 0.94
C LEU A 90 -19.03 20.90 0.42
N HIS A 91 -20.18 20.63 -0.21
CA HIS A 91 -21.13 21.66 -0.58
C HIS A 91 -21.68 22.28 0.72
N PRO A 92 -21.79 23.62 0.84
CA PRO A 92 -22.40 24.26 2.01
C PRO A 92 -23.85 23.81 2.23
#